data_AF-A0A1N7PII7-F1
#
_entry.id   AF-A0A1N7PII7-F1
#
_cell.length_a   1.000
_cell.length_b   1.000
_cell.length_c   1.000
_cell.angle_alpha   90.00
_cell.angle_beta   90.00
_cell.angle_gamma   90.00
#
_symmetry.space_group_name_H-M   'P 1'
#
loop_
_entity.id
_entity.type
_entity.pdbx_description
1 polymer ?
#
loop_
_entity_poly.entity_id
_entity_poly.type
_entity_poly.pdbx_seq_one_letter_code
_entity_poly.pdbx_strand_id
1 'polypeptide(L)'
;MKFRLKYVVEDVDRHGNVRLYYRRNGRKVRLRGPAGSPEFLADYRTAAAGPKEAKTDKAGRVVPKSFRWLCVQYFKSAMFQELDPRTQKVRRSILERFCEHKGDGDKPFAQLLPRHIRVRRDEMADRPEAANGMVKAVRQLYRYALRYDHHDDNPAEKVEYLKGNPDGYHSWTLAEIEKYEQVHPIGTPARLALALALYTGQRRADLVVLGKQHVRDGWLIFKQHKGRNRKPVRMEIPIIPELQRIIDATDTGDMAFLKTAFGRPFTSNGFGNRFRKWSDEAGLPHCAVHGLRKAAAARLAELGCTEQEIMAITGHRTSKEVTRYTRAASQKTRAESALRRLSLEQTPDESVPLLAAVVPGGTKSQPK
;
A
#
# COMPACT_ATOMS: atom_id res chain seq x y z
N MET A 1 -31.91 8.95 38.53
CA MET A 1 -30.95 9.74 37.72
C MET A 1 -29.80 8.82 37.31
N LYS A 2 -29.71 8.36 36.05
CA LYS A 2 -28.68 7.37 35.63
C LYS A 2 -27.32 8.05 35.51
N PHE A 3 -26.43 7.78 36.48
CA PHE A 3 -25.06 8.28 36.51
C PHE A 3 -24.27 7.65 35.34
N ARG A 4 -24.01 8.40 34.25
CA ARG A 4 -23.42 7.87 33.02
C ARG A 4 -21.99 8.40 32.80
N LEU A 5 -21.03 7.77 33.47
CA LEU A 5 -19.61 8.08 33.28
C LEU A 5 -19.06 7.39 32.02
N LYS A 6 -18.25 8.12 31.23
CA LYS A 6 -17.64 7.60 30.00
C LYS A 6 -16.63 6.49 30.34
N TYR A 7 -16.60 5.45 29.50
CA TYR A 7 -15.62 4.34 29.54
C TYR A 7 -15.75 3.39 30.74
N VAL A 8 -16.86 3.42 31.47
CA VAL A 8 -17.16 2.42 32.50
C VAL A 8 -17.86 1.22 31.86
N VAL A 9 -17.39 0.00 32.17
CA VAL A 9 -17.96 -1.26 31.72
C VAL A 9 -18.16 -2.19 32.92
N GLU A 10 -19.24 -2.98 32.89
CA GLU A 10 -19.52 -4.02 33.87
C GLU A 10 -19.01 -5.36 33.34
N ASP A 11 -18.47 -6.18 34.25
CA ASP A 11 -18.02 -7.54 33.94
C ASP A 11 -18.37 -8.45 35.11
N VAL A 12 -18.86 -9.65 34.80
CA VAL A 12 -19.21 -10.65 35.80
C VAL A 12 -17.99 -11.54 36.03
N ASP A 13 -17.53 -11.65 37.27
CA ASP A 13 -16.42 -12.55 37.58
C ASP A 13 -16.84 -14.03 37.55
N ARG A 14 -15.87 -14.94 37.60
CA ARG A 14 -16.09 -16.39 37.59
C ARG A 14 -16.93 -16.93 38.76
N HIS A 15 -17.23 -16.08 39.76
CA HIS A 15 -18.05 -16.40 40.93
C HIS A 15 -19.41 -15.67 40.90
N GLY A 16 -19.78 -15.05 39.76
CA GLY A 16 -21.07 -14.38 39.58
C GLY A 16 -21.12 -12.94 40.09
N ASN A 17 -20.02 -12.37 40.59
CA ASN A 17 -20.05 -11.01 41.12
C ASN A 17 -19.85 -9.98 40.01
N VAL A 18 -20.76 -9.00 39.94
CA VAL A 18 -20.65 -7.86 39.01
C VAL A 18 -19.55 -6.91 39.49
N ARG A 19 -18.58 -6.61 38.63
CA ARG A 19 -17.47 -5.69 38.90
C ARG A 19 -17.43 -4.58 37.86
N LEU A 20 -17.15 -3.36 38.30
CA LEU A 20 -17.02 -2.19 37.44
C LEU A 20 -15.56 -2.00 37.00
N TYR A 21 -15.35 -1.60 35.75
CA TYR A 21 -14.03 -1.33 35.17
C TYR A 21 -14.04 -0.05 34.34
N TYR A 22 -12.92 0.67 34.34
CA TYR A 22 -12.62 1.70 33.34
C TYR A 22 -11.85 1.09 32.17
N ARG A 23 -12.37 1.22 30.95
CA ARG A 23 -11.77 0.63 29.73
C ARG A 23 -11.55 1.69 28.65
N ARG A 24 -10.28 2.01 28.38
CA ARG A 24 -9.87 2.94 27.31
C ARG A 24 -8.51 2.52 26.74
N ASN A 25 -8.35 2.59 25.41
CA ASN A 25 -7.10 2.28 24.70
C ASN A 25 -6.48 0.91 25.05
N GLY A 26 -7.30 -0.12 25.23
CA GLY A 26 -6.83 -1.48 25.57
C GLY A 26 -6.48 -1.70 27.05
N ARG A 27 -6.42 -0.64 27.86
CA ARG A 27 -6.24 -0.74 29.32
C ARG A 27 -7.58 -0.99 30.01
N LYS A 28 -7.61 -1.94 30.96
CA LYS A 28 -8.76 -2.27 31.80
C LYS A 28 -8.35 -2.14 33.27
N VAL A 29 -8.94 -1.18 33.98
CA VAL A 29 -8.65 -0.92 35.40
C VAL A 29 -9.91 -1.18 36.22
N ARG A 30 -9.81 -1.94 37.31
CA ARG A 30 -10.93 -2.21 38.21
C ARG A 30 -11.30 -0.95 38.98
N LEU A 31 -12.58 -0.62 39.03
CA LEU A 31 -13.14 0.45 39.86
C LEU A 31 -13.72 -0.19 41.12
N ARG A 32 -13.22 0.19 42.29
CA ARG A 32 -13.68 -0.35 43.58
C ARG A 32 -14.91 0.41 44.06
N GLY A 33 -15.74 -0.28 44.84
CA GLY A 33 -16.96 0.28 45.41
C GLY A 33 -18.15 0.33 44.42
N PRO A 34 -19.36 0.60 44.92
CA PRO A 34 -20.55 0.78 44.08
C PRO A 34 -20.43 2.03 43.21
N ALA A 35 -21.13 2.04 42.08
CA ALA A 35 -21.14 3.18 41.15
C ALA A 35 -21.55 4.47 41.87
N GLY A 36 -20.69 5.50 41.80
CA GLY A 36 -20.90 6.80 42.44
C GLY A 36 -20.32 6.94 43.85
N SER A 37 -19.80 5.87 44.46
CA SER A 37 -19.10 5.95 45.75
C SER A 37 -17.80 6.78 45.70
N PRO A 38 -17.30 7.29 46.84
CA PRO A 38 -16.02 7.99 46.91
C PRO A 38 -14.85 7.17 46.34
N GLU A 39 -14.79 5.87 46.64
CA GLU A 39 -13.77 4.94 46.16
C GLU A 39 -13.87 4.74 44.65
N PHE A 40 -15.09 4.59 44.13
CA PHE A 40 -15.35 4.48 42.69
C PHE A 40 -14.93 5.74 41.95
N LEU A 41 -15.29 6.92 42.46
CA LEU A 41 -14.94 8.20 41.85
C LEU A 41 -13.44 8.49 41.92
N ALA A 42 -12.75 8.02 42.97
CA ALA A 42 -11.30 8.12 43.10
C ALA A 42 -10.58 7.21 42.09
N ASP A 43 -11.00 5.94 41.99
CA ASP A 43 -10.47 5.00 41.00
C ASP A 43 -10.78 5.45 39.57
N TYR A 44 -11.99 5.99 39.33
CA TYR A 44 -12.40 6.55 38.03
C TYR A 44 -11.53 7.74 37.63
N ARG A 45 -11.33 8.70 38.53
CA ARG A 45 -10.46 9.86 38.28
C ARG A 45 -9.02 9.42 38.00
N THR A 46 -8.51 8.46 38.76
CA THR A 46 -7.17 7.90 38.57
C THR A 46 -7.04 7.18 37.23
N ALA A 47 -8.02 6.35 36.86
CA ALA A 47 -8.01 5.64 35.59
C ALA A 47 -8.21 6.57 34.39
N ALA A 48 -9.04 7.60 34.53
CA ALA A 48 -9.32 8.61 33.51
C ALA A 48 -8.16 9.58 33.28
N ALA A 49 -7.40 9.91 34.33
CA ALA A 49 -6.13 10.64 34.23
C ALA A 49 -5.04 9.83 33.50
N GLY A 50 -5.22 8.51 33.38
CA GLY A 50 -4.20 7.59 32.88
C GLY A 50 -3.12 7.34 33.94
N PRO A 51 -2.13 6.47 33.69
CA PRO A 51 -0.91 6.58 34.47
C PRO A 51 -0.42 8.02 34.25
N LYS A 52 0.05 8.70 35.30
CA LYS A 52 1.12 9.67 35.02
C LYS A 52 2.15 8.82 34.32
N GLU A 53 2.24 8.95 32.99
CA GLU A 53 3.49 8.63 32.34
C GLU A 53 4.47 9.41 33.20
N ALA A 54 5.27 8.68 34.00
CA ALA A 54 6.60 9.17 34.25
C ALA A 54 7.03 9.53 32.84
N LYS A 55 7.11 10.84 32.56
CA LYS A 55 7.89 11.31 31.44
C LYS A 55 9.21 10.68 31.75
N THR A 56 9.47 9.52 31.16
CA THR A 56 10.82 9.07 31.04
C THR A 56 11.40 10.16 30.18
N ASP A 57 12.03 11.13 30.83
CA ASP A 57 13.10 11.94 30.28
C ASP A 57 14.27 10.98 29.93
N LYS A 58 13.96 9.93 29.19
CA LYS A 58 14.85 9.12 28.37
C LYS A 58 14.85 9.68 26.95
N ALA A 59 14.58 10.98 26.78
CA ALA A 59 15.42 11.74 25.89
C ALA A 59 16.81 11.78 26.53
N GLY A 60 17.49 10.63 26.57
CA GLY A 60 18.90 10.56 26.91
C GLY A 60 19.59 11.61 26.04
N ARG A 61 20.39 12.46 26.66
CA ARG A 61 21.09 13.57 25.99
C ARG A 61 21.63 13.06 24.66
N VAL A 62 21.10 13.56 23.54
CA VAL A 62 21.51 13.11 22.22
C VAL A 62 22.99 13.46 22.06
N VAL A 63 23.84 12.44 22.01
CA VAL A 63 25.29 12.62 21.94
C VAL A 63 25.64 13.41 20.67
N PRO A 64 26.29 14.59 20.75
CA PRO A 64 26.67 15.35 19.56
C PRO A 64 27.50 14.51 18.59
N LYS A 65 27.30 14.72 17.28
CA LYS A 65 27.96 13.97 16.20
C LYS A 65 27.73 12.44 16.22
N SER A 66 26.76 11.95 16.99
CA SER A 66 26.32 10.55 16.93
C SER A 66 25.40 10.27 15.75
N PHE A 67 25.19 8.99 15.43
CA PHE A 67 24.21 8.58 14.43
C PHE A 67 22.78 9.04 14.76
N ARG A 68 22.39 8.97 16.05
CA ARG A 68 21.10 9.48 16.53
C ARG A 68 20.99 10.99 16.35
N TRP A 69 22.06 11.73 16.63
CA TRP A 69 22.11 13.17 16.37
C TRP A 69 21.85 13.48 14.90
N LEU A 70 22.51 12.77 13.97
CA LEU A 70 22.30 12.94 12.53
C LEU A 70 20.85 12.63 12.13
N CYS A 71 20.25 11.57 12.70
CA CYS A 71 18.83 11.27 12.49
C CYS A 71 17.93 12.43 12.92
N VAL A 72 18.17 13.01 14.10
CA VAL A 72 17.38 14.14 14.62
C VAL A 72 17.50 15.36 13.71
N GLN A 73 18.70 15.69 13.20
CA GLN A 73 18.86 16.77 12.22
C GLN A 73 18.11 16.47 10.93
N TYR A 74 18.26 15.25 10.41
CA TYR A 74 17.56 14.81 9.21
C TYR A 74 16.04 14.95 9.34
N PHE A 75 15.48 14.56 10.49
CA PHE A 75 14.04 14.67 10.74
C PHE A 75 13.51 16.11 10.77
N LYS A 76 14.37 17.10 11.04
CA LYS A 76 14.02 18.52 10.99
C LYS A 76 14.22 19.15 9.61
N SER A 77 15.01 18.50 8.73
CA SER A 77 15.33 19.02 7.41
C SER A 77 14.12 19.10 6.48
N ALA A 78 14.13 20.10 5.58
CA ALA A 78 13.13 20.20 4.49
C ALA A 78 13.07 18.91 3.65
N MET A 79 14.22 18.29 3.41
CA MET A 79 14.35 17.02 2.68
C MET A 79 13.57 15.86 3.32
N PHE A 80 13.34 15.88 4.62
CA PHE A 80 12.46 14.92 5.30
C PHE A 80 11.00 15.41 5.33
N GLN A 81 10.78 16.69 5.59
CA GLN A 81 9.43 17.27 5.72
C GLN A 81 8.64 17.23 4.40
N GLU A 82 9.31 17.31 3.25
CA GLU A 82 8.68 17.19 1.92
C GLU A 82 8.21 15.76 1.57
N LEU A 83 8.63 14.75 2.34
CA LEU A 83 8.21 13.38 2.08
C LEU A 83 6.74 13.17 2.45
N ASP A 84 6.07 12.25 1.76
CA ASP A 84 4.72 11.82 2.17
C ASP A 84 4.73 11.36 3.65
N PRO A 85 3.73 11.72 4.47
CA PRO A 85 3.70 11.40 5.90
C PRO A 85 3.89 9.92 6.23
N ARG A 86 3.40 9.01 5.36
CA ARG A 86 3.63 7.55 5.49
C ARG A 86 5.12 7.23 5.36
N THR A 87 5.79 7.87 4.40
CA THR A 87 7.23 7.70 4.15
C THR A 87 8.05 8.24 5.31
N GLN A 88 7.68 9.40 5.87
CA GLN A 88 8.28 9.94 7.08
C GLN A 88 8.19 8.94 8.24
N LYS A 89 6.97 8.44 8.52
CA LYS A 89 6.73 7.47 9.60
C LYS A 89 7.56 6.20 9.45
N VAL A 90 7.58 5.60 8.25
CA VAL A 90 8.33 4.36 8.00
C VAL A 90 9.83 4.60 8.10
N ARG A 91 10.35 5.67 7.50
CA ARG A 91 11.78 6.00 7.52
C ARG A 91 12.27 6.30 8.93
N ARG A 92 11.50 7.08 9.70
CA ARG A 92 11.76 7.35 11.11
C ARG A 92 11.85 6.06 11.91
N SER A 93 10.83 5.20 11.82
CA SER A 93 10.79 3.94 12.56
C SER A 93 11.98 3.01 12.24
N ILE A 94 12.43 2.96 10.99
CA ILE A 94 13.60 2.16 10.59
C ILE A 94 14.89 2.75 11.19
N LEU A 95 15.09 4.07 11.11
CA LEU A 95 16.28 4.73 11.64
C LEU A 95 16.33 4.70 13.17
N GLU A 96 15.19 4.85 13.84
CA GLU A 96 15.09 4.72 15.31
C GLU A 96 15.44 3.30 15.75
N ARG A 97 14.91 2.27 15.07
CA ARG A 97 15.29 0.88 15.34
C ARG A 97 16.78 0.62 15.12
N PHE A 98 17.37 1.23 14.09
CA PHE A 98 18.82 1.17 13.89
C PHE A 98 19.56 1.79 15.08
N CYS A 99 19.13 2.98 15.54
CA CYS A 99 19.74 3.64 16.69
C CYS A 99 19.64 2.82 18.00
N GLU A 100 18.54 2.12 18.20
CA GLU A 100 18.29 1.28 19.38
C GLU A 100 19.09 -0.03 19.33
N HIS A 101 19.48 -0.48 18.15
CA HIS A 101 20.13 -1.76 17.98
C HIS A 101 21.59 -1.73 18.47
N LYS A 102 21.88 -2.46 19.56
CA LYS A 102 23.21 -2.56 20.21
C LYS A 102 23.91 -1.20 20.41
N GLY A 103 23.14 -0.16 20.74
CA GLY A 103 23.66 1.19 21.01
C GLY A 103 24.25 1.90 19.78
N ASP A 104 23.94 1.48 18.56
CA ASP A 104 24.48 2.10 17.34
C ASP A 104 24.12 3.59 17.21
N GLY A 105 23.02 4.02 17.84
CA GLY A 105 22.59 5.40 17.84
C GLY A 105 23.59 6.36 18.49
N ASP A 106 24.32 5.92 19.50
CA ASP A 106 25.23 6.79 20.26
C ASP A 106 26.65 6.82 19.68
N LYS A 107 26.94 5.95 18.70
CA LYS A 107 28.23 5.88 18.02
C LYS A 107 28.40 7.06 17.05
N PRO A 108 29.64 7.55 16.83
CA PRO A 108 29.91 8.64 15.89
C PRO A 108 29.46 8.30 14.47
N PHE A 109 28.63 9.14 13.85
CA PHE A 109 28.16 8.87 12.48
C PHE A 109 29.32 8.91 11.47
N ALA A 110 30.36 9.72 11.73
CA ALA A 110 31.53 9.82 10.84
C ALA A 110 32.37 8.53 10.77
N GLN A 111 32.21 7.62 11.73
CA GLN A 111 32.95 6.35 11.78
C GLN A 111 32.11 5.16 11.27
N LEU A 112 30.90 5.40 10.75
CA LEU A 112 30.09 4.33 10.18
C LEU A 112 30.69 3.89 8.84
N LEU A 113 31.04 2.61 8.72
CA LEU A 113 31.67 2.05 7.54
C LEU A 113 30.75 1.02 6.87
N PRO A 114 30.94 0.72 5.56
CA PRO A 114 30.12 -0.25 4.85
C PRO A 114 30.06 -1.61 5.54
N ARG A 115 31.17 -2.06 6.15
CA ARG A 115 31.24 -3.31 6.92
C ARG A 115 30.28 -3.35 8.11
N HIS A 116 30.07 -2.24 8.82
CA HIS A 116 29.16 -2.18 9.96
C HIS A 116 27.71 -2.33 9.49
N ILE A 117 27.37 -1.70 8.38
CA ILE A 117 26.03 -1.79 7.77
C ILE A 117 25.78 -3.20 7.23
N ARG A 118 26.79 -3.86 6.63
CA ARG A 118 26.70 -5.28 6.21
C ARG A 118 26.38 -6.20 7.38
N VAL A 119 27.06 -6.06 8.52
CA VAL A 119 26.74 -6.82 9.73
C VAL A 119 25.26 -6.66 10.11
N ARG A 120 24.75 -5.42 10.15
CA ARG A 120 23.33 -5.17 10.48
C ARG A 120 22.34 -5.73 9.46
N ARG A 121 22.72 -5.70 8.18
CA ARG A 121 21.93 -6.27 7.09
C ARG A 121 21.86 -7.80 7.22
N ASP A 122 23.00 -8.43 7.52
CA ASP A 122 23.13 -9.89 7.56
C ASP A 122 22.52 -10.48 8.84
N GLU A 123 22.49 -9.72 9.94
CA GLU A 123 21.66 -10.01 11.14
C GLU A 123 20.14 -10.07 10.83
N MET A 124 19.72 -9.59 9.65
CA MET A 124 18.35 -9.61 9.17
C MET A 124 18.18 -10.49 7.91
N ALA A 125 19.10 -11.45 7.69
CA ALA A 125 19.11 -12.27 6.48
C ALA A 125 17.86 -13.13 6.30
N ASP A 126 17.20 -13.53 7.40
CA ASP A 126 15.89 -14.20 7.43
C ASP A 126 14.75 -13.34 6.86
N ARG A 127 14.96 -12.03 6.78
CA ARG A 127 13.99 -11.03 6.31
C ARG A 127 14.62 -10.04 5.32
N PRO A 128 14.98 -10.49 4.09
CA PRO A 128 15.74 -9.70 3.13
C PRO A 128 15.16 -8.31 2.83
N GLU A 129 13.83 -8.20 2.69
CA GLU A 129 13.18 -6.91 2.40
C GLU A 129 13.30 -5.90 3.55
N ALA A 130 13.26 -6.37 4.80
CA ALA A 130 13.46 -5.51 5.95
C ALA A 130 14.93 -5.07 6.06
N ALA A 131 15.87 -5.98 5.80
CA ALA A 131 17.30 -5.68 5.74
C ALA A 131 17.60 -4.62 4.67
N ASN A 132 17.06 -4.81 3.46
CA ASN A 132 17.19 -3.88 2.35
C ASN A 132 16.51 -2.54 2.66
N GLY A 133 15.39 -2.55 3.39
CA GLY A 133 14.72 -1.35 3.89
C GLY A 133 15.60 -0.54 4.84
N MET A 134 16.33 -1.20 5.73
CA MET A 134 17.32 -0.58 6.61
C MET A 134 18.44 0.08 5.80
N VAL A 135 19.08 -0.65 4.88
CA VAL A 135 20.15 -0.10 4.02
C VAL A 135 19.66 1.12 3.23
N LYS A 136 18.45 1.06 2.66
CA LYS A 136 17.83 2.20 1.95
C LYS A 136 17.62 3.42 2.85
N ALA A 137 17.21 3.21 4.09
CA ALA A 137 16.98 4.30 5.04
C ALA A 137 18.30 4.96 5.45
N VAL A 138 19.34 4.18 5.78
CA VAL A 138 20.68 4.69 6.11
C VAL A 138 21.28 5.41 4.90
N ARG A 139 21.16 4.85 3.69
CA ARG A 139 21.59 5.49 2.45
C ARG A 139 20.96 6.85 2.25
N GLN A 140 19.66 6.97 2.54
CA GLN A 140 18.97 8.25 2.43
C GLN A 140 19.39 9.25 3.52
N LEU A 141 19.69 8.77 4.74
CA LEU A 141 20.23 9.61 5.82
C LEU A 141 21.60 10.20 5.44
N TYR A 142 22.50 9.40 4.85
CA TYR A 142 23.80 9.91 4.42
C TYR A 142 23.74 10.75 3.14
N ARG A 143 22.71 10.59 2.30
CA ARG A 143 22.44 11.59 1.23
C ARG A 143 22.06 12.95 1.79
N TYR A 144 21.32 12.97 2.91
CA TYR A 144 21.09 14.21 3.65
C TYR A 144 22.41 14.73 4.22
N ALA A 145 23.23 13.87 4.85
CA ALA A 145 24.50 14.28 5.42
C ALA A 145 25.45 14.92 4.39
N LEU A 146 25.56 14.32 3.19
CA LEU A 146 26.31 14.87 2.06
C LEU A 146 25.78 16.24 1.61
N ARG A 147 24.47 16.35 1.43
CA ARG A 147 23.84 17.58 0.90
C ARG A 147 23.89 18.76 1.86
N TYR A 148 24.03 18.49 3.17
CA TYR A 148 24.05 19.49 4.24
C TYR A 148 25.43 19.56 4.91
N ASP A 149 26.48 19.11 4.22
CA ASP A 149 27.88 19.22 4.65
C ASP A 149 28.16 18.64 6.05
N HIS A 150 27.42 17.60 6.45
CA HIS A 150 27.68 16.86 7.68
C HIS A 150 28.69 15.72 7.49
N HIS A 151 28.86 15.20 6.28
CA HIS A 151 29.75 14.08 5.98
C HIS A 151 30.11 14.06 4.48
N ASP A 152 31.33 13.60 4.14
CA ASP A 152 31.87 13.65 2.76
C ASP A 152 31.61 12.38 1.92
N ASP A 153 31.15 11.28 2.55
CA ASP A 153 30.87 10.00 1.89
C ASP A 153 29.50 9.42 2.29
N ASN A 154 28.97 8.51 1.48
CA ASN A 154 27.81 7.67 1.82
C ASN A 154 28.23 6.21 1.95
N PRO A 155 28.58 5.72 3.16
CA PRO A 155 29.02 4.34 3.35
C PRO A 155 27.95 3.31 2.98
N ALA A 156 26.66 3.68 3.03
CA ALA A 156 25.57 2.78 2.67
C ALA A 156 25.37 2.62 1.17
N GLU A 157 25.97 3.46 0.31
CA GLU A 157 25.97 3.26 -1.15
C GLU A 157 26.82 2.06 -1.57
N LYS A 158 27.87 1.76 -0.81
CA LYS A 158 28.82 0.65 -0.99
C LYS A 158 28.34 -0.68 -0.41
N VAL A 159 27.04 -0.78 -0.07
CA VAL A 159 26.43 -1.95 0.55
C VAL A 159 25.37 -2.52 -0.39
N GLU A 160 25.51 -3.78 -0.73
CA GLU A 160 24.62 -4.52 -1.60
C GLU A 160 23.32 -4.86 -0.89
N TYR A 161 22.26 -5.06 -1.67
CA TYR A 161 21.00 -5.59 -1.16
C TYR A 161 21.05 -7.11 -1.11
N LEU A 162 20.40 -7.70 -0.11
CA LEU A 162 20.10 -9.13 -0.10
C LEU A 162 19.11 -9.45 -1.23
N LYS A 163 19.23 -10.64 -1.82
CA LYS A 163 18.26 -11.13 -2.80
C LYS A 163 16.91 -11.33 -2.10
N GLY A 164 15.89 -10.62 -2.58
CA GLY A 164 14.51 -10.77 -2.12
C GLY A 164 13.72 -11.74 -2.99
N ASN A 165 12.43 -11.88 -2.70
CA ASN A 165 11.52 -12.66 -3.55
C ASN A 165 11.38 -11.97 -4.93
N PRO A 166 11.87 -12.59 -6.02
CA PRO A 166 11.84 -11.99 -7.35
C PRO A 166 10.42 -11.82 -7.91
N ASP A 167 9.48 -12.64 -7.46
CA ASP A 167 8.09 -12.63 -7.92
C ASP A 167 7.25 -11.64 -7.10
N GLY A 168 7.63 -11.41 -5.85
CA GLY A 168 6.92 -10.53 -4.92
C GLY A 168 5.58 -11.14 -4.52
N TYR A 169 4.49 -10.34 -4.57
CA TYR A 169 3.15 -10.86 -4.25
C TYR A 169 2.68 -11.89 -5.29
N HIS A 170 2.12 -13.01 -4.82
CA HIS A 170 1.43 -13.99 -5.65
C HIS A 170 0.36 -13.32 -6.52
N SER A 171 0.33 -13.65 -7.81
CA SER A 171 -0.74 -13.22 -8.72
C SER A 171 -1.85 -14.26 -8.68
N TRP A 172 -3.08 -13.82 -8.40
CA TRP A 172 -4.19 -14.75 -8.27
C TRP A 172 -4.46 -15.47 -9.59
N THR A 173 -4.72 -16.77 -9.52
CA THR A 173 -5.18 -17.57 -10.66
C THR A 173 -6.70 -17.48 -10.82
N LEU A 174 -7.22 -17.87 -11.98
CA LEU A 174 -8.68 -17.92 -12.20
C LEU A 174 -9.36 -18.89 -11.22
N ALA A 175 -8.77 -20.07 -11.00
CA ALA A 175 -9.30 -21.05 -10.04
C ALA A 175 -9.34 -20.52 -8.60
N GLU A 176 -8.35 -19.72 -8.20
CA GLU A 176 -8.35 -19.07 -6.87
C GLU A 176 -9.43 -17.98 -6.77
N ILE A 177 -9.63 -17.22 -7.85
CA ILE A 177 -10.71 -16.23 -7.93
C ILE A 177 -12.06 -16.96 -7.81
N GLU A 178 -12.30 -18.00 -8.60
CA GLU A 178 -13.53 -18.81 -8.57
C GLU A 178 -13.78 -19.40 -7.17
N LYS A 179 -12.76 -19.98 -6.53
CA LYS A 179 -12.87 -20.51 -5.16
C LYS A 179 -13.26 -19.42 -4.16
N TYR A 180 -12.67 -18.22 -4.27
CA TYR A 180 -13.03 -17.10 -3.42
C TYR A 180 -14.48 -16.65 -3.65
N GLU A 181 -14.93 -16.64 -4.91
CA GLU A 181 -16.29 -16.27 -5.30
C GLU A 181 -17.35 -17.27 -4.81
N GLN A 182 -17.03 -18.57 -4.79
CA GLN A 182 -17.89 -19.62 -4.25
C GLN A 182 -18.12 -19.44 -2.74
N VAL A 183 -17.09 -19.06 -1.99
CA VAL A 183 -17.17 -18.83 -0.54
C VAL A 183 -17.80 -17.48 -0.21
N HIS A 184 -17.54 -16.46 -1.04
CA HIS A 184 -18.03 -15.09 -0.84
C HIS A 184 -18.96 -14.69 -1.98
N PRO A 185 -20.28 -14.98 -1.88
CA PRO A 185 -21.24 -14.69 -2.94
C PRO A 185 -21.47 -13.17 -3.12
N ILE A 186 -22.13 -12.82 -4.22
CA ILE A 186 -22.60 -11.45 -4.51
C ILE A 186 -23.47 -10.95 -3.35
N GLY A 187 -23.26 -9.68 -3.00
CA GLY A 187 -23.86 -9.03 -1.83
C GLY A 187 -22.99 -9.01 -0.58
N THR A 188 -21.90 -9.78 -0.55
CA THR A 188 -20.93 -9.73 0.55
C THR A 188 -19.88 -8.63 0.36
N PRO A 189 -19.37 -8.00 1.45
CA PRO A 189 -18.26 -7.04 1.37
C PRO A 189 -16.98 -7.66 0.79
N ALA A 190 -16.77 -8.96 1.01
CA ALA A 190 -15.64 -9.71 0.49
C ALA A 190 -15.69 -9.83 -1.05
N ARG A 191 -16.87 -10.13 -1.61
CA ARG A 191 -17.10 -10.16 -3.07
C ARG A 191 -16.93 -8.79 -3.70
N LEU A 192 -17.50 -7.75 -3.10
CA LEU A 192 -17.34 -6.38 -3.57
C LEU A 192 -15.87 -5.93 -3.59
N ALA A 193 -15.11 -6.27 -2.54
CA ALA A 193 -13.68 -5.96 -2.46
C ALA A 193 -12.86 -6.62 -3.59
N LEU A 194 -13.17 -7.88 -3.89
CA LEU A 194 -12.57 -8.63 -5.00
C LEU A 194 -12.90 -7.96 -6.35
N ALA A 195 -14.18 -7.67 -6.58
CA ALA A 195 -14.67 -7.08 -7.83
C ALA A 195 -14.05 -5.69 -8.07
N LEU A 196 -14.06 -4.81 -7.06
CA LEU A 196 -13.41 -3.50 -7.16
C LEU A 196 -11.93 -3.64 -7.50
N ALA A 197 -11.21 -4.57 -6.87
CA ALA A 197 -9.79 -4.78 -7.13
C ALA A 197 -9.51 -5.30 -8.55
N LEU A 198 -10.30 -6.25 -9.06
CA LEU A 198 -10.12 -6.85 -10.38
C LEU A 198 -10.55 -5.92 -11.52
N TYR A 199 -11.73 -5.32 -11.44
CA TYR A 199 -12.28 -4.51 -12.55
C TYR A 199 -11.62 -3.13 -12.66
N THR A 200 -11.11 -2.58 -11.56
CA THR A 200 -10.42 -1.28 -11.58
C THR A 200 -8.90 -1.43 -11.60
N GLY A 201 -8.37 -2.59 -11.22
CA GLY A 201 -6.94 -2.83 -11.08
C GLY A 201 -6.25 -1.95 -10.02
N GLN A 202 -6.99 -1.28 -9.12
CA GLN A 202 -6.42 -0.25 -8.25
C GLN A 202 -5.71 -0.78 -7.01
N ARG A 203 -4.87 0.06 -6.39
CA ARG A 203 -4.12 -0.34 -5.19
C ARG A 203 -5.05 -0.30 -3.99
N ARG A 204 -4.73 -1.11 -2.98
CA ARG A 204 -5.40 -1.15 -1.69
C ARG A 204 -5.72 0.20 -1.06
N ALA A 205 -4.82 1.19 -1.18
CA ALA A 205 -5.02 2.53 -0.62
C ALA A 205 -6.07 3.35 -1.39
N ASP A 206 -6.30 3.03 -2.65
CA ASP A 206 -7.30 3.66 -3.51
C ASP A 206 -8.66 2.98 -3.29
N LEU A 207 -8.69 1.63 -3.26
CA LEU A 207 -9.91 0.83 -3.09
C LEU A 207 -10.73 1.22 -1.86
N VAL A 208 -10.08 1.56 -0.74
CA VAL A 208 -10.75 1.93 0.51
C VAL A 208 -11.36 3.33 0.50
N VAL A 209 -11.09 4.13 -0.54
CA VAL A 209 -11.61 5.50 -0.71
C VAL A 209 -12.67 5.56 -1.82
N LEU A 210 -12.66 4.62 -2.77
CA LEU A 210 -13.67 4.55 -3.82
C LEU A 210 -15.08 4.48 -3.22
N GLY A 211 -16.01 5.25 -3.79
CA GLY A 211 -17.36 5.43 -3.27
C GLY A 211 -18.21 6.22 -4.26
N LYS A 212 -19.50 6.39 -3.94
CA LYS A 212 -20.52 6.99 -4.83
C LYS A 212 -20.12 8.37 -5.36
N GLN A 213 -19.45 9.19 -4.54
CA GLN A 213 -18.93 10.52 -4.93
C GLN A 213 -17.92 10.51 -6.10
N HIS A 214 -17.34 9.36 -6.41
CA HIS A 214 -16.39 9.19 -7.51
C HIS A 214 -17.09 8.73 -8.80
N VAL A 215 -18.40 8.45 -8.76
CA VAL A 215 -19.15 7.97 -9.93
C VAL A 215 -19.80 9.15 -10.64
N ARG A 216 -19.59 9.26 -11.95
CA ARG A 216 -20.26 10.23 -12.84
C ARG A 216 -20.51 9.57 -14.18
N ASP A 217 -21.77 9.57 -14.65
CA ASP A 217 -22.16 9.07 -15.98
C ASP A 217 -21.65 7.64 -16.29
N GLY A 218 -21.63 6.76 -15.28
CA GLY A 218 -21.12 5.39 -15.42
C GLY A 218 -19.60 5.24 -15.33
N TRP A 219 -18.87 6.33 -15.04
CA TRP A 219 -17.42 6.33 -14.88
C TRP A 219 -16.99 6.54 -13.44
N LEU A 220 -15.96 5.82 -13.03
CA LEU A 220 -15.26 6.00 -11.78
C LEU A 220 -14.08 6.97 -11.98
N ILE A 221 -14.19 8.18 -11.42
CA ILE A 221 -13.25 9.28 -11.58
C ILE A 221 -12.57 9.59 -10.25
N PHE A 222 -11.24 9.41 -10.17
CA PHE A 222 -10.48 9.64 -8.94
C PHE A 222 -8.99 9.90 -9.22
N LYS A 223 -8.27 10.33 -8.19
CA LYS A 223 -6.80 10.51 -8.24
C LYS A 223 -6.14 9.45 -7.37
N GLN A 224 -5.21 8.68 -7.95
CA GLN A 224 -4.49 7.64 -7.20
C GLN A 224 -3.75 8.24 -6.00
N HIS A 225 -3.85 7.58 -4.85
CA HIS A 225 -3.30 8.00 -3.58
C HIS A 225 -1.77 8.00 -3.60
N LYS A 226 -1.15 6.97 -4.19
CA LYS A 226 0.31 6.88 -4.31
C LYS A 226 0.80 7.90 -5.34
N GLY A 227 1.75 8.75 -4.93
CA GLY A 227 2.33 9.77 -5.83
C GLY A 227 1.49 11.05 -5.95
N ARG A 228 0.32 11.14 -5.30
CA ARG A 228 -0.63 12.25 -5.41
C ARG A 228 -0.05 13.64 -5.12
N ASN A 229 0.97 13.71 -4.26
CA ASN A 229 1.63 14.96 -3.83
C ASN A 229 2.78 15.39 -4.75
N ARG A 230 3.21 14.54 -5.69
CA ARG A 230 4.40 14.81 -6.54
C ARG A 230 4.11 14.63 -8.02
N LYS A 231 3.48 13.51 -8.37
CA LYS A 231 3.17 13.11 -9.74
C LYS A 231 1.76 12.51 -9.76
N PRO A 232 0.71 13.36 -9.68
CA PRO A 232 -0.66 12.90 -9.60
C PRO A 232 -1.07 12.10 -10.85
N VAL A 233 -1.78 11.00 -10.66
CA VAL A 233 -2.40 10.24 -11.76
C VAL A 233 -3.90 10.28 -11.56
N ARG A 234 -4.60 10.93 -12.48
CA ARG A 234 -6.06 10.93 -12.54
C ARG A 234 -6.49 9.70 -13.36
N MET A 235 -7.48 9.00 -12.85
CA MET A 235 -8.04 7.80 -13.43
C MET A 235 -9.50 8.06 -13.78
N GLU A 236 -9.90 7.56 -14.93
CA GLU A 236 -11.29 7.47 -15.37
C GLU A 236 -11.47 6.04 -15.86
N ILE A 237 -12.27 5.26 -15.16
CA ILE A 237 -12.46 3.84 -15.44
C ILE A 237 -13.97 3.59 -15.58
N PRO A 238 -14.44 3.03 -16.71
CA PRO A 238 -15.86 2.75 -16.87
C PRO A 238 -16.29 1.66 -15.87
N ILE A 239 -17.44 1.87 -15.25
CA ILE A 239 -18.08 0.88 -14.40
C ILE A 239 -18.87 -0.05 -15.33
N ILE A 240 -18.31 -1.23 -15.60
CA ILE A 240 -18.99 -2.22 -16.42
C ILE A 240 -20.24 -2.77 -15.70
N PRO A 241 -21.24 -3.29 -16.44
CA PRO A 241 -22.50 -3.76 -15.86
C PRO A 241 -22.32 -4.79 -14.73
N GLU A 242 -21.34 -5.68 -14.85
CA GLU A 242 -21.02 -6.67 -13.81
C GLU A 242 -20.59 -6.03 -12.49
N LEU A 243 -19.68 -5.03 -12.55
CA LEU A 243 -19.23 -4.31 -11.36
C LEU A 243 -20.38 -3.52 -10.75
N GLN A 244 -21.21 -2.89 -11.58
CA GLN A 244 -22.39 -2.15 -11.12
C GLN A 244 -23.36 -3.08 -10.37
N ARG A 245 -23.67 -4.26 -10.93
CA ARG A 245 -24.53 -5.25 -10.27
C ARG A 245 -24.00 -5.68 -8.90
N ILE A 246 -22.68 -5.88 -8.77
CA ILE A 246 -22.06 -6.25 -7.49
C ILE A 246 -22.10 -5.09 -6.49
N ILE A 247 -21.90 -3.85 -6.94
CA ILE A 247 -22.03 -2.65 -6.11
C ILE A 247 -23.46 -2.53 -5.58
N ASP A 248 -24.46 -2.66 -6.45
CA ASP A 248 -25.88 -2.48 -6.11
C ASP A 248 -26.40 -3.58 -5.18
N ALA A 249 -25.92 -4.82 -5.35
CA ALA A 249 -26.30 -5.94 -4.51
C ALA A 249 -25.64 -5.92 -3.12
N THR A 250 -24.61 -5.09 -2.90
CA THR A 250 -23.83 -5.08 -1.65
C THR A 250 -24.18 -3.87 -0.78
N ASP A 251 -24.31 -4.08 0.53
CA ASP A 251 -24.47 -2.98 1.48
C ASP A 251 -23.19 -2.10 1.54
N THR A 252 -23.25 -0.94 0.90
CA THR A 252 -22.13 0.02 0.77
C THR A 252 -22.20 1.13 1.82
N GLY A 253 -21.10 1.85 2.03
CA GLY A 253 -21.07 3.04 2.88
C GLY A 253 -21.38 4.32 2.10
N ASP A 254 -21.71 5.38 2.84
CA ASP A 254 -22.04 6.69 2.24
C ASP A 254 -20.84 7.28 1.49
N MET A 255 -19.67 7.27 2.14
CA MET A 255 -18.44 7.88 1.61
C MET A 255 -17.58 6.89 0.80
N ALA A 256 -17.64 5.60 1.12
CA ALA A 256 -16.83 4.58 0.47
C ALA A 256 -17.65 3.30 0.28
N PHE A 257 -17.47 2.63 -0.85
CA PHE A 257 -18.14 1.37 -1.14
C PHE A 257 -17.79 0.32 -0.07
N LEU A 258 -16.52 0.27 0.35
CA LEU A 258 -16.03 -0.66 1.36
C LEU A 258 -16.07 -0.02 2.75
N LYS A 259 -16.96 -0.52 3.61
CA LYS A 259 -17.10 -0.10 5.01
C LYS A 259 -16.76 -1.20 6.02
N THR A 260 -16.28 -0.77 7.17
CA THR A 260 -16.13 -1.61 8.37
C THR A 260 -17.50 -1.99 8.92
N ALA A 261 -17.55 -2.96 9.85
CA ALA A 261 -18.77 -3.31 10.58
C ALA A 261 -19.39 -2.13 11.36
N PHE A 262 -18.63 -1.05 11.59
CA PHE A 262 -19.10 0.18 12.24
C PHE A 262 -19.56 1.25 11.24
N GLY A 263 -19.75 0.90 9.96
CA GLY A 263 -20.19 1.82 8.92
C GLY A 263 -19.13 2.79 8.39
N ARG A 264 -17.90 2.76 8.93
CA ARG A 264 -16.83 3.70 8.54
C ARG A 264 -15.97 3.13 7.42
N PRO A 265 -15.41 3.98 6.53
CA PRO A 265 -14.41 3.54 5.56
C PRO A 265 -13.22 2.85 6.24
N PHE A 266 -12.66 1.84 5.58
CA PHE A 266 -11.47 1.18 6.11
C PHE A 266 -10.24 2.10 6.05
N THR A 267 -9.34 1.94 7.02
CA THR A 267 -7.94 2.33 6.80
C THR A 267 -7.28 1.35 5.83
N SER A 268 -6.29 1.78 5.05
CA SER A 268 -5.61 0.89 4.09
C SER A 268 -5.05 -0.37 4.76
N ASN A 269 -4.45 -0.26 5.94
CA ASN A 269 -3.95 -1.41 6.69
C ASN A 269 -5.08 -2.27 7.26
N GLY A 270 -6.14 -1.65 7.81
CA GLY A 270 -7.29 -2.37 8.35
C GLY A 270 -7.98 -3.21 7.27
N PHE A 271 -8.17 -2.65 6.07
CA PHE A 271 -8.69 -3.39 4.93
C PHE A 271 -7.76 -4.53 4.51
N GLY A 272 -6.45 -4.32 4.47
CA GLY A 272 -5.50 -5.40 4.18
C GLY A 272 -5.63 -6.58 5.14
N ASN A 273 -5.75 -6.29 6.44
CA ASN A 273 -5.94 -7.33 7.47
C ASN A 273 -7.31 -7.99 7.36
N ARG A 274 -8.37 -7.25 7.01
CA ARG A 274 -9.70 -7.82 6.82
C ARG A 274 -9.76 -8.71 5.58
N PHE A 275 -9.19 -8.25 4.48
CA PHE A 275 -9.09 -9.00 3.23
C PHE A 275 -8.32 -10.31 3.43
N ARG A 276 -7.23 -10.27 4.21
CA ARG A 276 -6.50 -11.46 4.62
C ARG A 276 -7.40 -12.53 5.25
N LYS A 277 -8.24 -12.13 6.20
CA LYS A 277 -9.22 -13.04 6.82
C LYS A 277 -10.20 -13.61 5.80
N TRP A 278 -10.72 -12.81 4.87
CA TRP A 278 -11.58 -13.31 3.81
C TRP A 278 -10.88 -14.32 2.90
N SER A 279 -9.59 -14.10 2.59
CA SER A 279 -8.78 -15.09 1.86
C SER A 279 -8.57 -16.37 2.66
N ASP A 280 -8.32 -16.28 3.98
CA ASP A 280 -8.19 -17.44 4.86
C ASP A 280 -9.50 -18.23 4.96
N GLU A 281 -10.64 -17.55 5.08
CA GLU A 281 -12.00 -18.12 5.07
C GLU A 281 -12.26 -18.90 3.76
N ALA A 282 -11.71 -18.44 2.63
CA ALA A 282 -11.79 -19.14 1.34
C ALA A 282 -10.72 -20.24 1.18
N GLY A 283 -9.91 -20.53 2.20
CA GLY A 283 -8.80 -21.48 2.12
C GLY A 283 -7.73 -21.06 1.09
N LEU A 284 -7.43 -19.76 1.03
CA LEU A 284 -6.44 -19.14 0.13
C LEU A 284 -5.39 -18.32 0.92
N PRO A 285 -4.62 -18.96 1.82
CA PRO A 285 -3.73 -18.25 2.74
C PRO A 285 -2.43 -17.72 2.09
N HIS A 286 -2.21 -17.90 0.81
CA HIS A 286 -1.11 -17.28 0.07
C HIS A 286 -1.58 -16.07 -0.74
N CYS A 287 -2.89 -15.89 -0.86
CA CYS A 287 -3.51 -14.84 -1.65
C CYS A 287 -3.66 -13.55 -0.82
N ALA A 288 -3.32 -12.42 -1.44
CA ALA A 288 -3.42 -11.10 -0.84
C ALA A 288 -4.02 -10.10 -1.84
N VAL A 289 -4.68 -9.05 -1.33
CA VAL A 289 -5.32 -8.01 -2.18
C VAL A 289 -4.35 -7.37 -3.19
N HIS A 290 -3.06 -7.25 -2.85
CA HIS A 290 -2.09 -6.68 -3.79
C HIS A 290 -1.84 -7.57 -5.01
N GLY A 291 -2.04 -8.89 -4.86
CA GLY A 291 -1.97 -9.86 -5.94
C GLY A 291 -3.07 -9.67 -6.99
N LEU A 292 -4.25 -9.15 -6.59
CA LEU A 292 -5.37 -8.92 -7.51
C LEU A 292 -5.07 -7.86 -8.56
N ARG A 293 -4.25 -6.86 -8.24
CA ARG A 293 -3.81 -5.87 -9.24
C ARG A 293 -2.95 -6.52 -10.33
N LYS A 294 -2.14 -7.52 -9.97
CA LYS A 294 -1.37 -8.30 -10.94
C LYS A 294 -2.30 -9.19 -11.77
N ALA A 295 -3.24 -9.87 -11.12
CA ALA A 295 -4.22 -10.71 -11.78
C ALA A 295 -5.09 -9.92 -12.77
N ALA A 296 -5.52 -8.70 -12.40
CA ALA A 296 -6.24 -7.79 -13.30
C ALA A 296 -5.43 -7.45 -14.56
N ALA A 297 -4.15 -7.07 -14.39
CA ALA A 297 -3.27 -6.75 -15.51
C ALA A 297 -2.97 -7.98 -16.39
N ALA A 298 -2.77 -9.15 -15.78
CA ALA A 298 -2.55 -10.40 -16.51
C ALA A 298 -3.79 -10.79 -17.31
N ARG A 299 -4.98 -10.75 -16.70
CA ARG A 299 -6.25 -11.06 -17.36
C ARG A 299 -6.52 -10.15 -18.54
N LEU A 300 -6.27 -8.84 -18.41
CA LEU A 300 -6.40 -7.91 -19.53
C LEU A 300 -5.43 -8.26 -20.67
N ALA A 301 -4.19 -8.64 -20.35
CA ALA A 301 -3.23 -9.06 -21.37
C ALA A 301 -3.64 -10.39 -22.05
N GLU A 302 -4.21 -11.32 -21.32
CA GLU A 302 -4.79 -12.57 -21.85
C GLU A 302 -6.01 -12.32 -22.73
N LEU A 303 -6.76 -11.24 -22.48
CA LEU A 303 -7.84 -10.77 -23.36
C LEU A 303 -7.32 -10.03 -24.60
N GLY A 304 -6.00 -9.97 -24.80
CA GLY A 304 -5.38 -9.29 -25.94
C GLY A 304 -5.26 -7.78 -25.79
N CYS A 305 -5.52 -7.22 -24.60
CA CYS A 305 -5.34 -5.79 -24.39
C CYS A 305 -3.87 -5.38 -24.57
N THR A 306 -3.66 -4.24 -25.22
CA THR A 306 -2.33 -3.66 -25.37
C THR A 306 -1.78 -3.19 -24.02
N GLU A 307 -0.46 -3.01 -23.92
CA GLU A 307 0.14 -2.47 -22.70
C GLU A 307 -0.45 -1.09 -22.34
N GLN A 308 -0.77 -0.27 -23.34
CA GLN A 308 -1.36 1.06 -23.14
C GLN A 308 -2.78 0.99 -22.59
N GLU A 309 -3.61 0.07 -23.08
CA GLU A 309 -4.96 -0.18 -22.55
C GLU A 309 -4.88 -0.65 -21.08
N ILE A 310 -3.95 -1.55 -20.76
CA ILE A 310 -3.71 -2.01 -19.38
C ILE A 310 -3.21 -0.87 -18.50
N MET A 311 -2.31 -0.03 -19.01
CA MET A 311 -1.82 1.16 -18.33
C MET A 311 -2.94 2.18 -18.05
N ALA A 312 -3.88 2.36 -18.98
CA ALA A 312 -5.02 3.25 -18.82
C ALA A 312 -5.95 2.80 -17.68
N ILE A 313 -6.12 1.49 -17.47
CA ILE A 313 -6.93 0.97 -16.35
C ILE A 313 -6.13 0.98 -15.05
N THR A 314 -4.88 0.49 -15.08
CA THR A 314 -4.09 0.31 -13.86
C THR A 314 -3.43 1.61 -13.37
N GLY A 315 -3.22 2.60 -14.22
CA GLY A 315 -2.53 3.86 -13.91
C GLY A 315 -1.02 3.71 -13.76
N HIS A 316 -0.40 2.74 -14.46
CA HIS A 316 1.05 2.70 -14.57
C HIS A 316 1.52 3.74 -15.60
N ARG A 317 2.63 4.42 -15.32
CA ARG A 317 3.19 5.45 -16.22
C ARG A 317 4.24 4.92 -17.17
N THR A 318 4.80 3.75 -16.89
CA THR A 318 5.86 3.15 -17.69
C THR A 318 5.51 1.70 -17.97
N SER A 319 5.69 1.27 -19.23
CA SER A 319 5.45 -0.11 -19.65
C SER A 319 6.21 -1.13 -18.81
N LYS A 320 7.43 -0.81 -18.36
CA LYS A 320 8.28 -1.73 -17.59
C LYS A 320 7.58 -2.38 -16.38
N GLU A 321 6.69 -1.66 -15.70
CA GLU A 321 5.93 -2.21 -14.57
C GLU A 321 4.80 -3.14 -15.03
N VAL A 322 4.17 -2.85 -16.18
CA VAL A 322 3.12 -3.68 -16.79
C VAL A 322 3.72 -4.93 -17.44
N THR A 323 4.80 -4.79 -18.20
CA THR A 323 5.53 -5.89 -18.83
C THR A 323 5.92 -6.95 -17.80
N ARG A 324 6.23 -6.59 -16.54
CA ARG A 324 6.48 -7.58 -15.47
C ARG A 324 5.29 -8.49 -15.20
N TYR A 325 4.07 -7.97 -15.32
CA TYR A 325 2.82 -8.72 -15.09
C TYR A 325 2.31 -9.42 -16.35
N THR A 326 2.64 -8.89 -17.53
CA THR A 326 2.14 -9.38 -18.81
C THR A 326 3.15 -10.22 -19.60
N ARG A 327 4.39 -10.37 -19.10
CA ARG A 327 5.44 -11.21 -19.73
C ARG A 327 5.02 -12.65 -19.96
N ALA A 328 4.16 -13.18 -19.10
CA ALA A 328 3.62 -14.53 -19.22
C ALA A 328 2.43 -14.63 -20.20
N ALA A 329 1.83 -13.51 -20.62
CA ALA A 329 0.74 -13.52 -21.58
C ALA A 329 1.28 -13.91 -22.97
N SER A 330 0.70 -14.98 -23.53
CA SER A 330 1.17 -15.61 -24.76
C SER A 330 1.25 -14.59 -25.90
N GLN A 331 2.44 -14.48 -26.52
CA GLN A 331 2.65 -13.67 -27.72
C GLN A 331 1.61 -14.02 -28.80
N LYS A 332 1.16 -15.29 -28.85
CA LYS A 332 0.11 -15.80 -29.74
C LYS A 332 -1.21 -15.03 -29.58
N THR A 333 -1.67 -14.83 -28.34
CA THR A 333 -2.94 -14.14 -28.07
C THR A 333 -2.90 -12.67 -28.47
N ARG A 334 -1.73 -12.03 -28.28
CA ARG A 334 -1.52 -10.65 -28.74
C ARG A 334 -1.50 -10.55 -30.26
N ALA A 335 -0.84 -11.48 -30.94
CA ALA A 335 -0.83 -11.55 -32.40
C ALA A 335 -2.25 -11.79 -32.95
N GLU A 336 -3.00 -12.74 -32.38
CA GLU A 336 -4.38 -13.04 -32.76
C GLU A 336 -5.30 -11.83 -32.56
N SER A 337 -5.25 -11.17 -31.40
CA SER A 337 -6.05 -9.98 -31.15
C SER A 337 -5.70 -8.83 -32.12
N ALA A 338 -4.41 -8.62 -32.41
CA ALA A 338 -3.98 -7.57 -33.33
C ALA A 338 -4.50 -7.84 -34.75
N LEU A 339 -4.35 -9.08 -35.24
CA LEU A 339 -4.83 -9.48 -36.57
C LEU A 339 -6.36 -9.49 -36.67
N ARG A 340 -7.07 -9.86 -35.59
CA ARG A 340 -8.54 -9.79 -35.55
C ARG A 340 -9.05 -8.36 -35.67
N ARG A 341 -8.38 -7.39 -35.02
CA ARG A 341 -8.72 -5.96 -35.16
C ARG A 341 -8.47 -5.48 -36.59
N LEU A 342 -7.32 -5.85 -37.18
CA LEU A 342 -7.00 -5.55 -38.58
C LEU A 342 -8.06 -6.11 -39.55
N SER A 343 -8.54 -7.34 -39.31
CA SER A 343 -9.57 -7.95 -40.17
C SER A 343 -10.97 -7.37 -39.99
N LEU A 344 -11.30 -6.81 -38.81
CA LEU A 344 -12.60 -6.18 -38.55
C LEU A 344 -12.68 -4.76 -39.13
N GLU A 345 -11.54 -4.09 -39.30
CA GLU A 345 -11.45 -2.75 -39.91
C GLU A 345 -11.31 -2.81 -41.44
N GLN A 346 -11.07 -3.98 -42.02
CA GLN A 346 -11.12 -4.17 -43.47
C GLN A 346 -12.59 -4.32 -43.90
N THR A 347 -13.19 -3.22 -44.36
CA THR A 347 -14.36 -3.29 -45.23
C THR A 347 -14.02 -4.12 -46.47
N PRO A 348 -14.88 -5.05 -46.92
CA PRO A 348 -14.65 -5.84 -48.12
C PRO A 348 -14.89 -4.97 -49.36
N ASP A 349 -13.97 -4.05 -49.63
CA ASP A 349 -13.66 -3.43 -50.93
C ASP A 349 -12.89 -2.14 -50.66
N GLU A 350 -11.58 -2.29 -50.47
CA GLU A 350 -10.55 -1.37 -50.94
C GLU A 350 -9.22 -2.02 -50.59
N SER A 351 -8.71 -2.85 -51.50
CA SER A 351 -7.37 -3.39 -51.40
C SER A 351 -6.40 -2.22 -51.33
N VAL A 352 -5.77 -1.99 -50.17
CA VAL A 352 -4.60 -1.11 -50.09
C VAL A 352 -3.54 -1.72 -51.01
N PRO A 353 -3.14 -1.06 -52.12
CA PRO A 353 -2.18 -1.65 -53.02
C PRO A 353 -0.83 -1.70 -52.30
N LEU A 354 -0.37 -2.92 -52.01
CA LEU A 354 1.01 -3.16 -51.60
C LEU A 354 1.90 -2.86 -52.82
N LEU A 355 2.54 -1.69 -52.77
CA LEU A 355 3.60 -1.22 -53.67
C LEU A 355 3.15 -0.94 -55.12
N ALA A 356 2.62 0.26 -55.37
CA ALA A 356 2.81 0.89 -56.68
C ALA A 356 4.30 1.18 -56.84
N ALA A 357 4.93 0.53 -57.83
CA ALA A 357 6.33 0.65 -58.16
C ALA A 357 6.77 2.13 -58.18
N VAL A 358 7.86 2.42 -57.44
CA VAL A 358 8.61 3.67 -57.56
C VAL A 358 9.00 3.83 -59.03
N VAL A 359 8.40 4.80 -59.71
CA VAL A 359 8.87 5.26 -61.01
C VAL A 359 10.26 5.87 -60.79
N PRO A 360 11.33 5.38 -61.44
CA PRO A 360 12.64 6.00 -61.30
C PRO A 360 12.58 7.36 -61.98
N GLY A 361 12.65 8.43 -61.17
CA GLY A 361 12.75 9.80 -61.64
C GLY A 361 14.01 9.97 -62.47
N GLY A 362 13.85 10.10 -63.80
CA GLY A 362 14.93 10.44 -64.70
C GLY A 362 15.39 11.88 -64.46
N THR A 363 16.60 12.04 -63.95
CA THR A 363 17.31 13.32 -63.95
C THR A 363 17.63 13.69 -65.39
N LYS A 364 16.92 14.69 -65.95
CA LYS A 364 17.36 15.35 -67.18
C LYS A 364 18.58 16.21 -66.86
N SER A 365 19.76 15.72 -67.21
CA SER A 365 20.94 16.58 -67.38
C SER A 365 20.68 17.55 -68.53
N GLN A 366 20.79 18.86 -68.26
CA GLN A 366 20.93 19.90 -69.27
C GLN A 366 22.26 20.64 -69.01
N PRO A 367 23.01 20.98 -70.06
CA PRO A 367 24.42 21.36 -69.93
C PRO A 367 24.61 22.87 -69.80
N LYS A 368 25.51 23.29 -68.90
CA LYS A 368 26.67 24.15 -69.19
C LYS A 368 27.51 24.34 -67.94
#